data_AF-A0A814ND82-F1
#
_entry.id   AF-A0A814ND82-F1
#
_cell.length_a   1.000
_cell.length_b   1.000
_cell.length_c   1.000
_cell.angle_alpha   90.00
_cell.angle_beta   90.00
_cell.angle_gamma   90.00
#
_symmetry.space_group_name_H-M   'P 1'
#
loop_
_entity.id
_entity.type
_entity.pdbx_description
1 polymer ?
#
loop_
_entity_poly.entity_id
_entity_poly.type
_entity_poly.pdbx_seq_one_letter_code
_entity_poly.pdbx_strand_id
1 'polypeptide(L)'
;MISDDQYIIHDVDFSHPNFIQVFYSIADDLHDGGIHTSVTLAAFVTCHARLKIYHELKEGEYDLPLGDYLGEFTDEVKKKGANYIEEIISAGPKNYAHKLDNGKTNCTVKGYTLNHL
;
A
#
# COMPACT_ATOMS: atom_id res chain seq x y z
N MET A 1 0.63 24.55 -12.21
CA MET A 1 0.32 23.35 -13.01
C MET A 1 1.10 23.24 -14.33
N ILE A 2 1.80 24.28 -14.82
CA ILE A 2 2.72 24.17 -15.99
C ILE A 2 4.20 24.37 -15.61
N SER A 3 4.48 24.54 -14.31
CA SER A 3 5.85 24.73 -13.79
C SER A 3 6.33 23.46 -13.09
N ASP A 4 6.05 22.30 -13.68
CA ASP A 4 6.52 21.01 -13.19
C ASP A 4 7.69 20.59 -14.08
N ASP A 5 8.87 20.41 -13.47
CA ASP A 5 10.17 20.25 -14.16
C ASP A 5 10.27 18.94 -14.98
N GLN A 6 9.22 18.12 -14.96
CA GLN A 6 9.12 16.83 -15.65
C GLN A 6 8.72 16.94 -17.12
N TYR A 7 8.25 18.10 -17.57
CA TYR A 7 7.73 18.30 -18.93
C TYR A 7 8.61 19.27 -19.71
N ILE A 8 9.21 18.78 -20.79
CA ILE A 8 9.96 19.62 -21.74
C ILE A 8 8.99 20.07 -22.82
N ILE A 9 8.59 21.34 -22.78
CA ILE A 9 7.68 21.92 -23.77
C ILE A 9 8.48 22.22 -25.04
N HIS A 10 8.10 21.58 -26.15
CA HIS A 10 8.72 21.79 -27.45
C HIS A 10 8.09 22.98 -28.18
N ASP A 11 6.77 23.08 -28.14
CA ASP A 11 6.03 24.11 -28.84
C ASP A 11 4.65 24.34 -28.21
N VAL A 12 4.13 25.56 -28.35
CA VAL A 12 2.81 25.95 -27.86
C VAL A 12 2.08 26.67 -28.97
N ASP A 13 1.03 26.04 -29.49
CA ASP A 13 0.19 26.60 -30.53
C ASP A 13 -1.03 27.31 -29.93
N PHE A 14 -1.20 28.56 -30.34
CA PHE A 14 -2.29 29.46 -29.96
C PHE A 14 -3.27 29.71 -31.11
N SER A 15 -3.22 28.90 -32.18
CA SER A 15 -4.03 29.07 -33.39
C SER A 15 -5.55 29.05 -33.15
N HIS A 16 -6.00 28.50 -32.02
CA HIS A 16 -7.42 28.38 -31.70
C HIS A 16 -7.84 29.31 -30.54
N PRO A 17 -8.99 30.02 -30.67
CA PRO A 17 -9.42 31.01 -29.68
C PRO A 17 -9.90 30.42 -28.34
N ASN A 18 -10.19 29.11 -28.30
CA ASN A 18 -10.85 28.47 -27.15
C ASN A 18 -10.00 27.36 -26.49
N PHE A 19 -8.84 27.01 -27.04
CA PHE A 19 -7.95 26.03 -26.44
C PHE A 19 -6.50 26.28 -26.87
N ILE A 20 -5.56 25.95 -25.99
CA ILE A 20 -4.12 26.05 -26.22
C ILE A 20 -3.60 24.63 -26.40
N GLN A 21 -2.87 24.39 -27.49
CA GLN A 21 -2.26 23.09 -27.77
C GLN A 21 -0.79 23.14 -27.40
N VAL A 22 -0.40 22.30 -26.42
CA VAL A 22 0.98 22.22 -25.94
C VAL A 22 1.59 20.91 -26.45
N PHE A 23 2.65 21.01 -27.26
CA PHE A 23 3.47 19.88 -27.64
C PHE A 23 4.60 19.74 -26.62
N TYR A 24 4.53 18.70 -25.80
CA TYR A 24 5.55 18.41 -24.79
C TYR A 24 6.10 16.99 -24.96
N SER A 25 7.36 16.80 -24.63
CA SER A 25 7.89 15.49 -24.26
C SER A 25 7.98 15.40 -22.74
N ILE A 26 7.69 14.22 -22.22
CA ILE A 26 8.04 13.90 -20.84
C ILE A 26 9.56 13.75 -20.85
N ALA A 27 10.26 14.49 -20.00
CA ALA A 27 11.68 14.25 -19.82
C ALA A 27 11.83 12.77 -19.47
N ASP A 28 12.61 12.02 -20.24
CA ASP A 28 13.00 10.64 -19.92
C ASP A 28 13.93 10.62 -18.69
N ASP A 29 13.56 11.35 -17.64
CA ASP A 29 13.89 10.97 -16.28
C ASP A 29 12.91 9.85 -15.91
N LEU A 30 13.04 8.71 -16.60
CA LEU A 30 13.05 7.47 -15.87
C LEU A 30 14.06 7.74 -14.77
N HIS A 31 13.58 8.06 -13.56
CA HIS A 31 14.45 8.25 -12.43
C HIS A 31 15.23 6.95 -12.37
N ASP A 32 16.47 6.96 -12.86
CA ASP A 32 17.34 5.80 -12.88
C ASP A 32 17.46 5.47 -11.41
N GLY A 33 16.71 4.43 -11.00
CA GLY A 33 16.19 4.32 -9.64
C GLY A 33 17.33 4.57 -8.68
N GLY A 34 17.26 5.68 -7.93
CA GLY A 34 18.46 6.28 -7.33
C GLY A 34 19.37 5.21 -6.75
N ILE A 35 20.65 5.23 -7.14
CA ILE A 35 21.82 4.32 -6.98
C ILE A 35 21.68 3.10 -6.02
N HIS A 36 20.82 3.18 -5.02
CA HIS A 36 20.51 2.18 -4.01
C HIS A 36 19.21 1.37 -4.23
N THR A 37 18.39 1.63 -5.25
CA THR A 37 17.10 0.92 -5.44
C THR A 37 17.24 -0.26 -6.40
N SER A 38 17.87 -1.34 -5.95
CA SER A 38 17.97 -2.58 -6.73
C SER A 38 16.60 -3.27 -6.83
N VAL A 39 16.02 -3.32 -8.03
CA VAL A 39 14.76 -4.05 -8.32
C VAL A 39 14.89 -5.53 -7.93
N THR A 40 16.07 -6.13 -8.15
CA THR A 40 16.35 -7.52 -7.75
C THR A 40 16.27 -7.70 -6.23
N LEU A 41 16.82 -6.75 -5.45
CA LEU A 41 16.73 -6.80 -4.00
C LEU A 41 15.28 -6.65 -3.53
N ALA A 42 14.54 -5.71 -4.11
CA ALA A 42 13.11 -5.50 -3.81
C ALA A 42 12.28 -6.77 -4.10
N ALA A 43 12.52 -7.42 -5.24
CA ALA A 43 11.88 -8.68 -5.59
C ALA A 43 12.24 -9.80 -4.60
N PHE A 44 13.52 -9.93 -4.26
CA PHE A 44 13.99 -10.95 -3.32
C PHE A 44 13.35 -10.80 -1.94
N VAL A 45 13.35 -9.61 -1.34
CA VAL A 45 12.78 -9.39 0.00
C VAL A 45 11.25 -9.56 0.00
N THR A 46 10.58 -9.17 -1.09
CA THR A 46 9.12 -9.37 -1.25
C THR A 46 8.78 -10.85 -1.36
N CYS A 47 9.52 -11.61 -2.17
CA CYS A 47 9.37 -13.06 -2.28
C CYS A 47 9.64 -13.75 -0.96
N HIS A 48 10.70 -13.34 -0.25
CA HIS A 48 11.06 -13.91 1.05
C HIS A 48 9.96 -13.68 2.09
N ALA A 49 9.44 -12.46 2.21
CA ALA A 49 8.32 -12.16 3.10
C ALA A 49 7.06 -12.97 2.74
N ARG A 50 6.76 -13.11 1.45
CA ARG A 50 5.60 -13.87 0.98
C ARG A 50 5.73 -15.37 1.25
N LEU A 51 6.90 -15.95 1.03
CA LEU A 51 7.19 -17.35 1.33
C LEU A 51 7.07 -17.63 2.83
N LYS A 52 7.58 -16.73 3.68
CA LYS A 52 7.45 -16.85 5.14
C LYS A 52 5.99 -16.96 5.55
N ILE A 53 5.13 -16.06 5.08
CA ILE A 53 3.69 -16.09 5.39
C ILE A 53 3.04 -17.41 4.90
N TYR A 54 3.39 -17.88 3.70
CA TYR A 54 2.82 -19.13 3.17
C TYR A 54 3.28 -20.38 3.90
N HIS A 55 4.51 -20.40 4.41
CA HIS A 55 5.05 -21.53 5.16
C HIS A 55 4.22 -21.76 6.42
N GLU A 56 4.07 -20.70 7.21
CA GLU A 56 3.37 -20.69 8.50
C GLU A 56 1.87 -21.00 8.32
N LEU A 57 1.24 -20.48 7.25
CA LEU A 57 -0.17 -20.79 6.94
C LEU A 57 -0.39 -22.24 6.48
N LYS A 58 0.62 -22.90 5.90
CA LYS A 58 0.49 -24.26 5.35
C LYS A 58 0.61 -25.34 6.41
N GLU A 59 1.29 -25.07 7.51
CA GLU A 59 1.48 -26.05 8.59
C GLU A 59 0.17 -26.34 9.35
N GLY A 60 -0.91 -25.59 9.07
CA GLY A 60 -2.23 -25.84 9.63
C GLY A 60 -2.34 -25.52 11.12
N GLU A 61 -1.25 -25.04 11.73
CA GLU A 61 -1.23 -24.46 13.06
C GLU A 61 -1.78 -23.04 12.98
N TYR A 62 -2.92 -22.84 13.63
CA TYR A 62 -3.52 -21.50 13.80
C TYR A 62 -2.89 -20.71 14.95
N ASP A 63 -2.03 -21.36 15.74
CA ASP A 63 -1.30 -20.75 16.84
C ASP A 63 0.14 -20.49 16.41
N LEU A 64 0.37 -19.31 15.85
CA LEU A 64 1.68 -18.89 15.37
C LEU A 64 2.56 -18.50 16.57
N PRO A 65 3.84 -18.91 16.59
CA PRO A 65 4.75 -18.49 17.66
C PRO A 65 4.91 -16.97 17.66
N LEU A 66 4.59 -16.36 18.80
CA LEU A 66 4.73 -14.92 19.02
C LEU A 66 6.13 -14.61 19.55
N GLY A 67 6.65 -13.43 19.19
CA GLY A 67 7.93 -12.94 19.69
C GLY A 67 8.10 -11.43 19.54
N ASP A 68 9.17 -10.90 20.12
CA ASP A 68 9.46 -9.46 20.19
C ASP A 68 10.62 -9.03 19.26
N TYR A 69 11.26 -9.97 18.57
CA TYR A 69 12.40 -9.71 17.69
C TYR A 69 11.98 -9.45 16.24
N LEU A 70 12.89 -8.84 15.47
CA LEU A 70 12.65 -8.50 14.07
C LEU A 70 12.38 -9.77 13.24
N GLY A 71 11.20 -9.81 12.62
CA GLY A 71 10.75 -10.91 11.79
C GLY A 71 9.81 -11.88 12.49
N GLU A 72 9.64 -11.80 13.80
CA GLU A 72 8.68 -12.64 14.54
C GLU A 72 7.24 -12.09 14.42
N PHE A 73 6.24 -12.96 14.62
CA PHE A 73 4.84 -12.54 14.62
C PHE A 73 4.52 -11.86 15.95
N THR A 74 3.79 -10.75 15.90
CA THR A 74 3.38 -10.02 17.11
C THR A 74 1.86 -9.96 17.21
N ASP A 75 1.35 -10.00 18.44
CA ASP A 75 -0.08 -9.88 18.71
C ASP A 75 -0.51 -8.40 18.74
N GLU A 76 -1.17 -7.96 17.67
CA GLU A 76 -1.71 -6.59 17.57
C GLU A 76 -2.95 -6.35 18.43
N VAL A 77 -3.71 -7.40 18.79
CA VAL A 77 -4.95 -7.30 19.54
C VAL A 77 -4.64 -6.94 21.00
N LYS A 78 -3.66 -7.64 21.59
CA LYS A 78 -3.16 -7.34 22.94
C LYS A 78 -2.56 -5.93 23.03
N LYS A 79 -1.81 -5.49 22.00
CA LYS A 79 -1.27 -4.11 21.93
C LYS A 79 -2.37 -3.04 21.97
N LYS A 80 -3.59 -3.34 21.52
CA LYS A 80 -4.75 -2.43 21.55
C LYS A 80 -5.56 -2.49 22.85
N GLY A 81 -5.14 -3.29 23.82
CA GLY A 81 -5.84 -3.53 25.09
C GLY A 81 -7.11 -4.36 24.92
N ALA A 82 -7.10 -5.29 23.96
CA ALA A 82 -8.14 -6.28 23.73
C ALA A 82 -7.54 -7.69 23.88
N ASN A 83 -8.38 -8.68 24.16
CA ASN A 83 -7.95 -10.07 24.29
C ASN A 83 -8.20 -10.86 23.01
N TYR A 84 -9.35 -10.63 22.36
CA TYR A 84 -9.74 -11.36 21.15
C TYR A 84 -10.69 -10.52 20.27
N ILE A 85 -10.87 -10.99 19.04
CA ILE A 85 -11.84 -10.44 18.09
C ILE A 85 -13.16 -11.18 18.30
N GLU A 86 -14.24 -10.46 18.61
CA GLU A 86 -15.58 -11.02 18.78
C GLU A 86 -16.23 -11.34 17.44
N GLU A 87 -16.13 -10.40 16.49
CA GLU A 87 -16.81 -10.49 15.20
C GLU A 87 -15.90 -10.00 14.09
N ILE A 88 -15.92 -10.70 12.96
CA ILE A 88 -15.24 -10.30 11.73
C ILE A 88 -16.20 -10.40 10.55
N ILE A 89 -16.21 -9.35 9.73
CA ILE A 89 -16.94 -9.31 8.46
C ILE A 89 -15.91 -9.08 7.37
N SER A 90 -15.86 -10.00 6.40
CA SER A 90 -14.96 -9.92 5.25
C SER A 90 -15.76 -9.78 3.97
N ALA A 91 -15.49 -8.72 3.21
CA ALA A 91 -16.08 -8.47 1.90
C ALA A 91 -15.04 -8.61 0.77
N GLY A 92 -13.80 -9.00 1.09
CA GLY A 92 -12.73 -9.25 0.13
C GLY A 92 -11.37 -8.71 0.57
N PRO A 93 -10.34 -8.82 -0.30
CA PRO A 93 -9.01 -8.32 0.00
C PRO A 93 -9.03 -6.82 0.33
N LYS A 94 -8.54 -6.44 1.52
CA LYS A 94 -8.49 -5.05 2.01
C LYS A 94 -9.87 -4.38 2.18
N ASN A 95 -10.93 -5.17 2.31
CA ASN A 95 -12.27 -4.72 2.66
C ASN A 95 -12.85 -5.61 3.76
N TYR A 96 -12.65 -5.19 5.01
CA TYR A 96 -13.06 -5.96 6.18
C TYR A 96 -13.33 -5.05 7.38
N ALA A 97 -14.14 -5.55 8.31
CA ALA A 97 -14.40 -4.92 9.58
C ALA A 97 -14.27 -5.96 10.70
N HIS A 98 -13.84 -5.53 11.89
CA HIS A 98 -13.81 -6.37 13.07
C HIS A 98 -14.20 -5.59 14.33
N LYS A 99 -14.73 -6.33 15.31
CA LYS A 99 -15.07 -5.84 16.65
C LYS A 99 -14.25 -6.59 17.69
N LEU A 100 -13.65 -5.84 18.61
CA LEU A 100 -12.86 -6.35 19.73
C LEU A 100 -13.73 -6.52 20.99
N ASP A 101 -13.30 -7.35 21.93
CA ASP A 101 -13.95 -7.58 23.22
C ASP A 101 -14.11 -6.30 24.07
N ASN A 102 -13.21 -5.34 23.89
CA ASN A 102 -13.30 -4.03 24.53
C ASN A 102 -14.33 -3.07 23.86
N GLY A 103 -15.12 -3.57 22.90
CA GLY A 103 -16.13 -2.80 22.17
C GLY A 103 -15.58 -1.91 21.06
N LYS A 104 -14.26 -1.83 20.86
CA LYS A 104 -13.68 -1.07 19.74
C LYS A 104 -13.94 -1.78 18.42
N THR A 105 -14.33 -1.00 17.42
CA THR A 105 -14.54 -1.46 16.05
C THR A 105 -13.55 -0.79 15.11
N ASN A 106 -13.11 -1.52 14.10
CA ASN A 106 -12.30 -0.97 13.02
C ASN A 106 -12.83 -1.47 11.69
N CYS A 107 -13.01 -0.55 10.75
CA CYS A 107 -13.42 -0.83 9.39
C CYS A 107 -12.32 -0.36 8.45
N THR A 108 -11.77 -1.27 7.66
CA THR A 108 -10.75 -0.99 6.65
C THR A 108 -11.35 -1.23 5.28
N VAL A 109 -11.53 -0.15 4.53
CA VAL A 109 -12.00 -0.19 3.15
C VAL A 109 -11.04 0.64 2.31
N LYS A 110 -10.39 0.02 1.32
CA LYS A 110 -9.55 0.73 0.35
C LYS A 110 -10.27 0.88 -0.99
N GLY A 111 -9.93 1.96 -1.72
CA GLY A 111 -10.43 2.21 -3.08
C GLY A 111 -11.68 3.09 -3.17
N TYR A 112 -12.07 3.76 -2.08
CA TYR A 112 -13.16 4.73 -2.06
C TYR A 112 -12.65 6.09 -1.63
N THR A 113 -13.05 7.15 -2.34
CA THR A 113 -12.74 8.53 -1.98
C THR A 113 -13.76 9.01 -0.95
N LEU A 114 -13.29 9.38 0.24
CA LEU A 114 -14.12 10.03 1.26
C LEU A 114 -14.37 11.48 0.83
N ASN A 115 -15.55 11.75 0.26
CA ASN A 115 -16.02 13.10 0.10
C ASN A 115 -16.53 13.57 1.47
N HIS A 116 -15.76 14.43 2.13
CA HIS A 116 -16.24 15.19 3.28
C HIS A 116 -17.00 16.41 2.74
N LEU A 117 -18.29 16.50 3.07
CA LEU A 117 -19.14 17.66 2.82
C LEU A 117 -18.74 18.84 3.71
#